data_AF-A0A3C0W2M3-F1
#
_entry.id   AF-A0A3C0W2M3-F1
#
_cell.length_a   1.000
_cell.length_b   1.000
_cell.length_c   1.000
_cell.angle_alpha   90.00
_cell.angle_beta   90.00
_cell.angle_gamma   90.00
#
_symmetry.space_group_name_H-M   'P 1'
#
loop_
_entity.id
_entity.type
_entity.pdbx_description
1 polymer ?
#
loop_
_entity_poly.entity_id
_entity_poly.type
_entity_poly.pdbx_seq_one_letter_code
_entity_poly.pdbx_strand_id
1 'polypeptide(L)'
;ARAAATGKPIKGFETMSQQIGFIADMSEEAQLAMLRSGLKEFDQAPVVMTRMVGAWSTGDVDGLDALIGREMKDQSPEMYEVMLTRRNADWTQQIMTLLEGSGTAFISVGAGHLAGADSLQTMLAKRGVKVEEVRD
;
A
#
# COMPACT_ATOMS: atom_id res chain seq x y z
N ALA A 1 -13.83 0.55 -13.98
CA ALA A 1 -15.08 0.62 -14.76
C ALA A 1 -15.39 2.02 -15.33
N ARG A 2 -15.39 3.11 -14.55
CA ARG A 2 -15.67 4.48 -15.08
C ARG A 2 -14.54 5.11 -15.89
N ALA A 3 -13.27 4.95 -15.49
CA ALA A 3 -12.13 5.54 -16.21
C ALA A 3 -12.04 5.07 -17.68
N ALA A 4 -12.20 3.76 -17.90
CA ALA A 4 -12.23 3.15 -19.23
C ALA A 4 -13.39 3.67 -20.10
N ALA A 5 -14.58 3.87 -19.50
CA ALA A 5 -15.74 4.43 -20.20
C ALA A 5 -15.55 5.89 -20.62
N THR A 6 -14.66 6.63 -19.95
CA THR A 6 -14.32 8.02 -20.26
C THR A 6 -13.07 8.18 -21.14
N GLY A 7 -12.48 7.08 -21.61
CA GLY A 7 -11.26 7.11 -22.45
C GLY A 7 -10.01 7.64 -21.74
N LYS A 8 -10.01 7.74 -20.40
CA LYS A 8 -8.85 8.20 -19.64
C LYS A 8 -7.75 7.11 -19.70
N PRO A 9 -6.49 7.47 -19.95
CA PRO A 9 -5.40 6.50 -19.94
C PRO A 9 -5.27 5.88 -18.55
N ILE A 10 -5.14 4.55 -18.51
CA ILE A 10 -4.94 3.79 -17.27
C ILE A 10 -3.56 3.15 -17.36
N LYS A 11 -2.73 3.42 -16.36
CA LYS A 11 -1.41 2.81 -16.19
C LYS A 11 -1.33 2.20 -14.79
N GLY A 12 -0.95 0.93 -14.71
CA GLY A 12 -0.59 0.30 -13.45
C GLY A 12 0.87 0.62 -13.11
N PHE A 13 1.19 0.78 -11.83
CA PHE A 13 2.58 0.83 -11.37
C PHE A 13 3.25 -0.55 -11.42
N GLU A 14 2.44 -1.61 -11.46
CA GLU A 14 2.88 -3.00 -11.40
C GLU A 14 2.06 -3.85 -12.37
N THR A 15 2.64 -4.98 -12.76
CA THR A 15 1.99 -6.07 -13.49
C THR A 15 1.51 -7.15 -12.52
N MET A 16 0.59 -8.01 -12.97
CA MET A 16 0.13 -9.16 -12.19
C MET A 16 1.30 -10.09 -11.81
N SER A 17 2.23 -10.34 -12.74
CA SER A 17 3.38 -11.19 -12.47
C SER A 17 4.32 -10.61 -11.41
N GLN A 18 4.48 -9.28 -11.36
CA GLN A 18 5.23 -8.64 -10.28
C GLN A 18 4.54 -8.84 -8.93
N GLN A 19 3.22 -8.68 -8.85
CA GLN A 19 2.49 -8.89 -7.60
C GLN A 19 2.57 -10.32 -7.09
N ILE A 20 2.51 -11.31 -7.99
CA ILE A 20 2.73 -12.72 -7.63
C ILE A 20 4.17 -12.92 -7.17
N GLY A 21 5.15 -12.37 -7.90
CA GLY A 21 6.57 -12.46 -7.58
C GLY A 21 6.92 -11.88 -6.21
N PHE A 22 6.27 -10.79 -5.79
CA PHE A 22 6.48 -10.24 -4.44
C PHE A 22 6.22 -11.24 -3.32
N ILE A 23 5.31 -12.20 -3.51
CA ILE A 23 5.05 -13.24 -2.50
C ILE A 23 5.89 -14.48 -2.80
N ALA A 24 5.92 -14.90 -4.07
CA ALA A 24 6.59 -16.13 -4.51
C ALA A 24 8.11 -16.10 -4.35
N ASP A 25 8.72 -14.91 -4.41
CA ASP A 25 10.17 -14.73 -4.33
C ASP A 25 10.66 -14.38 -2.92
N MET A 26 9.76 -14.26 -1.93
CA MET A 26 10.15 -14.13 -0.52
C MET A 26 10.87 -15.40 -0.03
N SER A 27 11.65 -15.27 1.04
CA SER A 27 12.21 -16.43 1.73
C SER A 27 11.12 -17.41 2.16
N GLU A 28 11.45 -18.71 2.20
CA GLU A 28 10.53 -19.74 2.71
C GLU A 28 10.09 -19.44 4.15
N GLU A 29 10.98 -18.87 4.97
CA GLU A 29 10.67 -18.43 6.32
C GLU A 29 9.56 -17.37 6.34
N ALA A 30 9.67 -16.33 5.51
CA ALA A 30 8.65 -15.30 5.40
C ALA A 30 7.32 -15.84 4.85
N GLN A 31 7.37 -16.74 3.87
CA GLN A 31 6.16 -17.40 3.34
C GLN A 31 5.48 -18.24 4.42
N LEU A 32 6.24 -18.99 5.23
CA LEU A 32 5.70 -19.78 6.34
C LEU A 32 5.18 -18.89 7.47
N ALA A 33 5.83 -17.76 7.76
CA ALA A 33 5.35 -16.77 8.72
C ALA A 33 4.00 -16.20 8.28
N MET A 34 3.88 -15.82 7.01
CA MET A 34 2.62 -15.34 6.42
C MET A 34 1.51 -16.40 6.50
N LEU A 35 1.80 -17.66 6.19
CA LEU A 35 0.84 -18.76 6.29
C LEU A 35 0.37 -18.97 7.75
N ARG A 36 1.31 -19.01 8.70
CA ARG A 36 1.00 -19.21 10.12
C ARG A 36 0.17 -18.06 10.68
N SER A 37 0.50 -16.83 10.31
CA SER A 37 -0.27 -15.64 10.67
C SER A 37 -1.70 -15.74 10.14
N GLY A 38 -1.87 -16.02 8.85
CA GLY A 38 -3.19 -16.17 8.24
C GLY A 38 -4.05 -17.25 8.90
N LEU A 39 -3.45 -18.37 9.31
CA LEU A 39 -4.15 -19.42 10.06
C LEU A 39 -4.53 -18.98 11.48
N LYS A 40 -3.66 -18.25 12.18
CA LYS A 40 -3.90 -17.73 13.53
C LYS A 40 -5.01 -16.68 13.55
N GLU A 41 -5.10 -15.87 12.50
CA GLU A 41 -6.02 -14.73 12.41
C GLU A 41 -7.31 -15.05 11.65
N PHE A 42 -7.44 -16.26 11.11
CA PHE A 42 -8.54 -16.65 10.23
C PHE A 42 -9.92 -16.32 10.82
N ASP A 43 -10.17 -16.68 12.08
CA ASP A 43 -11.44 -16.43 12.76
C ASP A 43 -11.65 -14.94 13.09
N GLN A 44 -10.57 -14.16 13.17
CA GLN A 44 -10.60 -12.72 13.45
C GLN A 44 -10.70 -11.87 12.18
N ALA A 45 -10.53 -12.47 11.00
CA ALA A 45 -10.52 -11.75 9.73
C ALA A 45 -11.74 -10.81 9.53
N PRO A 46 -13.00 -11.19 9.87
CA PRO A 46 -14.14 -10.29 9.74
C PRO A 46 -14.05 -9.06 10.66
N VAL A 47 -13.54 -9.24 11.88
CA VAL A 47 -13.36 -8.17 12.87
C VAL A 47 -12.27 -7.22 12.41
N VAL A 48 -11.12 -7.76 11.98
CA VAL A 48 -10.00 -6.97 11.46
C VAL A 48 -10.41 -6.20 10.21
N MET A 49 -11.14 -6.83 9.28
CA MET A 49 -11.71 -6.12 8.13
C MET A 49 -12.64 -4.98 8.54
N THR A 50 -13.56 -5.22 9.46
CA THR A 50 -14.49 -4.17 9.92
C THR A 50 -13.74 -2.97 10.49
N ARG A 51 -12.68 -3.22 11.28
CA ARG A 51 -11.81 -2.16 11.81
C ARG A 51 -11.05 -1.42 10.72
N MET A 52 -10.51 -2.14 9.72
CA MET A 52 -9.81 -1.53 8.59
C MET A 52 -10.73 -0.64 7.75
N VAL A 53 -11.98 -1.08 7.47
CA VAL A 53 -12.97 -0.23 6.76
C VAL A 53 -13.29 1.01 7.58
N GLY A 54 -13.49 0.87 8.89
CA GLY A 54 -13.74 2.00 9.78
C GLY A 54 -12.62 3.03 9.74
N ALA A 55 -11.37 2.58 9.93
CA ALA A 55 -10.19 3.44 9.89
C ALA A 55 -10.03 4.12 8.52
N TRP A 56 -10.20 3.38 7.43
CA TRP A 56 -10.16 3.92 6.07
C TRP A 56 -11.23 5.00 5.83
N SER A 57 -12.48 4.71 6.21
CA SER A 57 -13.62 5.62 5.96
C SER A 57 -13.54 6.94 6.73
N THR A 58 -12.76 6.98 7.81
CA THR A 58 -12.59 8.16 8.68
C THR A 58 -11.24 8.85 8.49
N GLY A 59 -10.37 8.34 7.61
CA GLY A 59 -9.03 8.88 7.40
C GLY A 59 -8.05 8.58 8.55
N ASP A 60 -8.34 7.59 9.41
CA ASP A 60 -7.47 7.19 10.52
C ASP A 60 -6.24 6.42 10.02
N VAL A 61 -5.25 7.16 9.53
CA VAL A 61 -3.97 6.63 9.02
C VAL A 61 -3.14 5.93 10.10
N ASP A 62 -3.24 6.34 11.36
CA ASP A 62 -2.52 5.71 12.47
C ASP A 62 -3.15 4.36 12.84
N GLY A 63 -4.48 4.27 12.81
CA GLY A 63 -5.22 3.02 12.95
C GLY A 63 -4.95 2.05 11.81
N LEU A 64 -4.87 2.54 10.57
CA LEU A 64 -4.45 1.74 9.42
C LEU A 64 -3.02 1.23 9.55
N ASP A 65 -2.08 2.07 10.01
CA ASP A 65 -0.70 1.65 10.24
C ASP A 65 -0.63 0.60 11.35
N ALA A 66 -1.43 0.73 12.41
CA ALA A 66 -1.53 -0.28 13.46
C ALA A 66 -1.97 -1.64 12.92
N LEU A 67 -3.04 -1.65 12.11
CA LEU A 67 -3.69 -2.85 11.62
C LEU A 67 -2.94 -3.55 10.48
N ILE A 68 -2.19 -2.79 9.68
CA ILE A 68 -1.53 -3.30 8.48
C ILE A 68 -0.01 -3.21 8.61
N GLY A 69 0.53 -2.00 8.76
CA GLY A 69 1.98 -1.76 8.69
C GLY A 69 2.74 -2.38 9.86
N ARG A 70 2.41 -1.98 11.09
CA ARG A 70 3.08 -2.45 12.32
C ARG A 70 2.86 -3.94 12.55
N GLU A 71 1.63 -4.43 12.44
CA GLU A 71 1.33 -5.86 12.58
C GLU A 71 2.12 -6.69 11.56
N MET A 72 2.13 -6.31 10.27
CA MET A 72 2.89 -7.02 9.25
C MET A 72 4.40 -7.00 9.54
N LYS A 73 4.93 -5.86 10.00
CA LYS A 73 6.34 -5.71 10.34
C LYS A 73 6.75 -6.57 11.54
N ASP A 74 5.88 -6.67 12.54
CA ASP A 74 6.10 -7.50 13.73
C ASP A 74 6.03 -9.00 13.38
N GLN A 75 5.19 -9.38 12.41
CA GLN A 75 5.07 -10.77 11.94
C GLN A 75 6.25 -11.17 11.04
N SER A 76 6.63 -10.31 10.11
CA SER A 76 7.76 -10.53 9.20
C SER A 76 8.27 -9.20 8.64
N PRO A 77 9.46 -8.75 9.05
CA PRO A 77 10.09 -7.56 8.49
C PRO A 77 10.30 -7.64 6.98
N GLU A 78 10.59 -8.84 6.46
CA GLU A 78 10.72 -9.09 5.02
C GLU A 78 9.38 -8.89 4.30
N MET A 79 8.28 -9.42 4.86
CA MET A 79 6.96 -9.23 4.29
C MET A 79 6.58 -7.75 4.24
N TYR A 80 6.84 -7.00 5.32
CA TYR A 80 6.63 -5.55 5.35
C TYR A 80 7.46 -4.82 4.29
N GLU A 81 8.74 -5.16 4.17
CA GLU A 81 9.63 -4.57 3.17
C GLU A 81 9.13 -4.83 1.74
N VAL A 82 8.76 -6.08 1.43
CA VAL A 82 8.37 -6.49 0.08
C VAL A 82 6.98 -5.99 -0.28
N MET A 83 6.02 -6.07 0.65
CA MET A 83 4.62 -5.71 0.38
C MET A 83 4.36 -4.20 0.45
N LEU A 84 5.16 -3.44 1.20
CA LEU A 84 4.95 -2.00 1.39
C LEU A 84 6.17 -1.18 0.98
N THR A 85 7.29 -1.28 1.71
CA THR A 85 8.38 -0.28 1.59
C THR A 85 9.04 -0.26 0.21
N ARG A 86 9.38 -1.43 -0.37
CA ARG A 86 9.98 -1.52 -1.71
C ARG A 86 9.04 -1.03 -2.79
N ARG A 87 7.77 -1.40 -2.70
CA ARG A 87 6.73 -1.00 -3.66
C ARG A 87 6.48 0.50 -3.58
N ASN A 88 6.37 1.06 -2.37
CA ASN A 88 6.25 2.50 -2.17
C ASN A 88 7.46 3.26 -2.71
N ALA A 89 8.68 2.73 -2.55
CA ALA A 89 9.89 3.36 -3.08
C ALA A 89 9.89 3.38 -4.62
N ASP A 90 9.57 2.25 -5.26
CA ASP A 90 9.46 2.16 -6.71
C ASP A 90 8.37 3.09 -7.26
N TRP A 91 7.18 3.04 -6.67
CA TRP A 91 6.07 3.90 -7.07
C TRP A 91 6.36 5.38 -6.83
N THR A 92 7.05 5.73 -5.75
CA THR A 92 7.52 7.11 -5.53
C THR A 92 8.36 7.58 -6.70
N GLN A 93 9.30 6.76 -7.18
CA GLN A 93 10.10 7.12 -8.35
C GLN A 93 9.25 7.27 -9.61
N GLN A 94 8.30 6.36 -9.86
CA GLN A 94 7.37 6.48 -10.99
C GLN A 94 6.50 7.74 -10.91
N ILE A 95 6.02 8.10 -9.72
CA ILE A 95 5.21 9.30 -9.48
C ILE A 95 6.05 10.56 -9.69
N MET A 96 7.30 10.59 -9.23
CA MET A 96 8.19 11.73 -9.49
C MET A 96 8.35 11.98 -10.99
N THR A 97 8.55 10.92 -11.79
CA THR A 97 8.60 11.04 -13.26
C THR A 97 7.26 11.50 -13.85
N LEU A 98 6.12 11.08 -13.30
CA LEU A 98 4.81 11.59 -13.73
C LEU A 98 4.65 13.09 -13.44
N LEU A 99 5.17 13.57 -12.31
CA LEU A 99 5.11 14.98 -11.89
C LEU A 99 6.00 15.91 -12.71
N GLU A 100 7.01 15.38 -13.42
CA GLU A 100 7.80 16.15 -14.41
C GLU A 100 6.97 16.53 -15.65
N GLY A 101 5.86 15.83 -15.88
CA GLY A 101 4.90 16.14 -16.93
C GLY A 101 3.98 17.31 -16.61
N SER A 102 2.83 17.34 -17.28
CA SER A 102 1.78 18.33 -17.03
C SER A 102 0.42 17.66 -16.87
N GLY A 103 -0.52 18.36 -16.23
CA GLY A 103 -1.87 17.88 -15.99
C GLY A 103 -2.06 17.29 -14.58
N THR A 104 -3.19 16.61 -14.40
CA THR A 104 -3.58 16.03 -13.10
C THR A 104 -3.74 14.53 -13.24
N ALA A 105 -2.99 13.78 -12.42
CA ALA A 105 -3.15 12.34 -12.29
C ALA A 105 -4.01 12.01 -11.07
N PHE A 106 -4.91 11.03 -11.21
CA PHE A 106 -5.57 10.39 -10.08
C PHE A 106 -4.90 9.05 -9.85
N ILE A 107 -4.37 8.84 -8.65
CA ILE A 107 -3.65 7.63 -8.26
C ILE A 107 -4.46 6.91 -7.19
N SER A 108 -4.75 5.63 -7.42
CA SER A 108 -5.45 4.76 -6.48
C SER A 108 -4.50 3.65 -6.05
N VAL A 109 -4.36 3.45 -4.74
CA VAL A 109 -3.52 2.41 -4.13
C VAL A 109 -4.27 1.76 -2.97
N GLY A 110 -3.77 0.62 -2.49
CA GLY A 110 -4.31 -0.02 -1.28
C GLY A 110 -4.04 0.81 -0.02
N ALA A 111 -4.91 0.69 0.99
CA ALA A 111 -4.86 1.48 2.22
C ALA A 111 -3.51 1.43 2.95
N GLY A 112 -2.87 0.25 2.99
CA GLY A 112 -1.56 0.07 3.64
C GLY A 112 -0.45 0.93 3.03
N HIS A 113 -0.58 1.39 1.79
CA HIS A 113 0.42 2.26 1.15
C HIS A 113 0.29 3.73 1.56
N LEU A 114 -0.78 4.08 2.28
CA LEU A 114 -1.09 5.43 2.74
C LEU A 114 -0.95 5.57 4.27
N ALA A 115 -0.32 4.63 4.96
CA ALA A 115 -0.21 4.63 6.41
C ALA A 115 1.24 4.40 6.87
N GLY A 116 1.62 5.02 7.99
CA GLY A 116 2.94 4.85 8.59
C GLY A 116 4.07 5.66 7.96
N ALA A 117 5.28 5.50 8.52
CA ALA A 117 6.48 6.30 8.19
C ALA A 117 7.09 5.99 6.80
N ASP A 118 6.76 4.83 6.25
CA ASP A 118 7.20 4.38 4.91
C ASP A 118 6.07 4.50 3.87
N SER A 119 5.01 5.25 4.18
CA SER A 119 3.92 5.52 3.25
C SER A 119 4.35 6.33 2.03
N LEU A 120 3.62 6.18 0.92
CA LEU A 120 3.86 6.92 -0.32
C LEU A 120 3.92 8.43 -0.10
N GLN A 121 2.97 8.97 0.65
CA GLN A 121 2.91 10.41 0.88
C GLN A 121 4.11 10.90 1.70
N THR A 122 4.58 10.09 2.66
CA THR A 122 5.79 10.42 3.42
C THR A 122 7.02 10.40 2.51
N MET A 123 7.13 9.39 1.63
CA MET A 123 8.23 9.29 0.66
C MET A 123 8.23 10.43 -0.36
N LEU A 124 7.06 10.82 -0.87
CA LEU A 124 6.89 11.96 -1.78
C LEU A 124 7.24 13.30 -1.11
N ALA A 125 6.80 13.51 0.14
CA ALA A 125 7.14 14.70 0.90
C ALA A 125 8.66 14.84 1.10
N LYS A 126 9.35 13.72 1.41
CA LYS A 126 10.83 13.68 1.50
C LYS A 126 11.52 14.05 0.17
N ARG A 127 10.84 13.91 -0.97
CA ARG A 127 11.32 14.30 -2.31
C ARG A 127 10.91 15.72 -2.71
N GLY A 128 10.36 16.50 -1.78
CA GLY A 128 9.98 17.91 -2.00
C GLY A 128 8.59 18.10 -2.60
N VAL A 129 7.78 17.04 -2.71
CA VAL A 129 6.39 17.15 -3.17
C VAL A 129 5.53 17.68 -2.02
N LYS A 130 4.76 18.74 -2.29
CA LYS A 130 3.75 19.23 -1.33
C LYS A 130 2.63 18.20 -1.21
N VAL A 131 2.46 17.64 -0.01
CA VAL A 131 1.41 16.67 0.31
C VAL A 131 0.40 17.35 1.21
N GLU A 132 -0.87 17.27 0.83
CA GLU A 132 -1.99 17.78 1.61
C GLU A 132 -3.08 16.72 1.69
N GLU A 133 -3.63 16.54 2.89
CA GLU A 133 -4.85 15.76 3.07
C GLU A 133 -6.03 16.62 2.61
N VAL A 134 -6.86 16.08 1.71
CA VAL A 134 -8.08 16.74 1.27
C VAL A 134 -9.22 16.25 2.16
N ARG A 135 -9.76 17.16 2.96
CA ARG A 135 -10.96 16.95 3.78
C ARG A 135 -12.12 17.74 3.17
N ASP A 136 -13.32 17.16 3.23
CA ASP A 136 -14.57 17.87 2.94
C ASP A 136 -14.97 18.80 4.10
#